data_AF-A0A7V7C1I0-F1
#
_entry.id   AF-A0A7V7C1I0-F1
#
_cell.length_a   1.000
_cell.length_b   1.000
_cell.length_c   1.000
_cell.angle_alpha   90.00
_cell.angle_beta   90.00
_cell.angle_gamma   90.00
#
_symmetry.space_group_name_H-M   'P 1'
#
loop_
_entity.id
_entity.type
_entity.pdbx_description
1 polymer ?
#
loop_
_entity_poly.entity_id
_entity_poly.type
_entity_poly.pdbx_seq_one_letter_code
_entity_poly.pdbx_strand_id
1 'polypeptide(L)'
;MNPQTDSAFIEVALAYNGRAARSSLNELAVEGWVMQAGQIAAAAAGGIQWKKPDAVAEAYAAYAQGDKDDLLRVVAFDASSDEIAAYSAPGFSDIASDSMMRTLLRTAPSGPVVQWLDEHVVMVAPAMVEKAGAPVGYVGIVWDTGKIEAVRSSLGLQTLLAQSVTALAVMLVLVLAVGRLVARPLRAIAARVQSLGGGDLESPIAYRDRGDEIGVLARSLEGFRIAALERIAAERRIEAERAAMESQRQENDTTRAAAAKLQAAVVRLIGAALSRVAEGDLTARLKVDFPKEYQKLKEDFNLAMDRLQEAMRGIVEAGGQVETGTAEIRRAADELARRTKQQAVSVEQTVAAVDEITKSVTQTAEGAAQAREAVAAVAADAGQSQAIVGQAIAAMNGIERSSVEVNKIIAVIDEIAFQTNLLALNAGVEAARAGEAGRGFVVVAQEVRTLAQRSAEAAKEIKELITTSAGQVKNGSRLVAQTGETIGRINESVANISSIIATIARSAGEQATGLKGINGAMGSIDTATQRNAAMAEQFTAASHALAQESQALAALIAQFRTEAEPVPERRSGNDDRRVTEAENANRARRMPRAALPTSVALAIDDDADAWQEF
;
A
#
# COMPACT_ATOMS: atom_id res chain seq x y z
N MET A 1 -110.26 -21.22 -15.09
CA MET A 1 -108.88 -20.83 -14.75
C MET A 1 -108.69 -19.35 -15.00
N ASN A 2 -108.89 -18.38 -14.09
CA ASN A 2 -109.67 -18.20 -12.86
C ASN A 2 -110.08 -19.39 -11.95
N PRO A 3 -110.26 -19.20 -10.63
CA PRO A 3 -110.00 -18.00 -9.81
C PRO A 3 -109.27 -18.30 -8.47
N GLN A 4 -108.58 -19.45 -8.33
CA GLN A 4 -108.19 -19.95 -7.00
C GLN A 4 -107.07 -19.17 -6.28
N THR A 5 -106.41 -18.19 -6.90
CA THR A 5 -105.48 -17.27 -6.19
C THR A 5 -106.12 -15.93 -5.81
N ASP A 6 -107.26 -15.55 -6.39
CA ASP A 6 -108.05 -14.40 -5.91
C ASP A 6 -108.82 -14.74 -4.62
N SER A 7 -108.98 -16.04 -4.34
CA SER A 7 -109.69 -16.58 -3.18
C SER A 7 -109.15 -16.09 -1.82
N ALA A 8 -107.88 -15.66 -1.74
CA ALA A 8 -107.25 -15.25 -0.48
C ALA A 8 -107.37 -13.75 -0.16
N PHE A 9 -107.52 -12.87 -1.18
CA PHE A 9 -107.66 -11.42 -0.94
C PHE A 9 -109.12 -11.00 -0.73
N ILE A 10 -110.07 -11.76 -1.29
CA ILE A 10 -111.52 -11.54 -1.10
C ILE A 10 -111.94 -11.81 0.37
N GLU A 11 -111.24 -12.70 1.08
CA GLU A 11 -111.46 -12.92 2.54
C GLU A 11 -111.29 -11.64 3.36
N VAL A 12 -110.32 -10.78 3.02
CA VAL A 12 -110.05 -9.53 3.75
C VAL A 12 -111.18 -8.51 3.58
N ALA A 13 -111.79 -8.45 2.39
CA ALA A 13 -112.93 -7.56 2.12
C ALA A 13 -114.22 -8.03 2.83
N LEU A 14 -114.46 -9.34 2.87
CA LEU A 14 -115.59 -9.94 3.60
C LEU A 14 -115.45 -9.75 5.13
N ALA A 15 -114.24 -9.85 5.66
CA ALA A 15 -113.93 -9.69 7.08
C ALA A 15 -114.13 -8.25 7.64
N TYR A 16 -114.30 -7.24 6.77
CA TYR A 16 -114.53 -5.85 7.17
C TYR A 16 -116.03 -5.54 7.29
N ASN A 17 -116.84 -5.89 6.28
CA ASN A 17 -118.30 -5.71 6.30
C ASN A 17 -118.98 -6.59 7.37
N GLY A 18 -118.52 -7.83 7.56
CA GLY A 18 -119.06 -8.74 8.58
C GLY A 18 -118.81 -8.28 10.03
N ARG A 19 -117.87 -7.37 10.28
CA ARG A 19 -117.62 -6.78 11.61
C ARG A 19 -118.54 -5.59 11.90
N ALA A 20 -118.77 -4.71 10.93
CA ALA A 20 -119.65 -3.54 11.09
C ALA A 20 -121.11 -3.94 11.40
N ALA A 21 -121.61 -5.02 10.78
CA ALA A 21 -122.96 -5.53 11.06
C ALA A 21 -123.09 -6.29 12.41
N ARG A 22 -121.97 -6.58 13.10
CA ARG A 22 -121.98 -7.31 14.39
C ARG A 22 -122.05 -6.40 15.61
N SER A 23 -121.56 -5.17 15.56
CA SER A 23 -121.62 -4.27 16.72
C SER A 23 -123.01 -3.65 16.91
N SER A 24 -123.67 -3.25 15.82
CA SER A 24 -124.93 -2.51 15.86
C SER A 24 -126.10 -3.28 16.47
N LEU A 25 -126.13 -4.62 16.35
CA LEU A 25 -127.16 -5.45 16.96
C LEU A 25 -126.97 -5.61 18.47
N ASN A 26 -125.73 -5.63 18.96
CA ASN A 26 -125.44 -5.80 20.39
C ASN A 26 -125.67 -4.51 21.19
N GLU A 27 -125.39 -3.33 20.61
CA GLU A 27 -125.66 -2.04 21.25
C GLU A 27 -127.16 -1.83 21.50
N LEU A 28 -128.01 -2.11 20.48
CA LEU A 28 -129.47 -1.99 20.56
C LEU A 28 -130.11 -2.92 21.61
N ALA A 29 -129.56 -4.11 21.84
CA ALA A 29 -130.07 -5.04 22.85
C ALA A 29 -129.76 -4.57 24.28
N VAL A 30 -128.54 -4.07 24.52
CA VAL A 30 -128.09 -3.60 25.84
C VAL A 30 -128.87 -2.38 26.32
N GLU A 31 -129.16 -1.40 25.44
CA GLU A 31 -129.96 -0.23 25.82
C GLU A 31 -131.36 -0.63 26.33
N GLY A 32 -131.98 -1.63 25.70
CA GLY A 32 -133.28 -2.18 26.12
C GLY A 32 -133.23 -2.84 27.50
N TRP A 33 -132.26 -3.73 27.72
CA TRP A 33 -132.11 -4.45 29.00
C TRP A 33 -131.70 -3.52 30.16
N VAL A 34 -130.85 -2.51 29.90
CA VAL A 34 -130.48 -1.49 30.91
C VAL A 34 -131.70 -0.70 31.39
N MET A 35 -132.58 -0.31 30.46
CA MET A 35 -133.83 0.38 30.79
C MET A 35 -134.73 -0.48 31.68
N GLN A 36 -134.92 -1.75 31.31
CA GLN A 36 -135.75 -2.70 32.06
C GLN A 36 -135.19 -2.98 33.46
N ALA A 37 -133.87 -3.17 33.58
CA ALA A 37 -133.21 -3.38 34.86
C ALA A 37 -133.38 -2.18 35.81
N GLY A 38 -133.30 -0.95 35.29
CA GLY A 38 -133.60 0.27 36.05
C GLY A 38 -135.06 0.34 36.52
N GLN A 39 -136.02 -0.05 35.67
CA GLN A 39 -137.44 -0.07 36.03
C GLN A 39 -137.76 -1.10 37.13
N ILE A 40 -137.18 -2.30 37.03
CA ILE A 40 -137.33 -3.35 38.06
C ILE A 40 -136.71 -2.89 39.39
N ALA A 41 -135.52 -2.28 39.37
CA ALA A 41 -134.88 -1.75 40.57
C ALA A 41 -135.68 -0.60 41.22
N ALA A 42 -136.27 0.28 40.42
CA ALA A 42 -137.15 1.36 40.92
C ALA A 42 -138.44 0.82 41.54
N ALA A 43 -139.10 -0.15 40.90
CA ALA A 43 -140.29 -0.80 41.44
C ALA A 43 -139.99 -1.58 42.74
N ALA A 44 -138.85 -2.26 42.81
CA ALA A 44 -138.41 -2.99 44.00
C ALA A 44 -137.99 -2.09 45.17
N ALA A 45 -137.63 -0.81 44.92
CA ALA A 45 -137.05 0.09 45.93
C ALA A 45 -137.91 0.23 47.19
N GLY A 46 -139.24 0.32 47.05
CA GLY A 46 -140.16 0.37 48.19
C GLY A 46 -140.16 -0.92 49.02
N GLY A 47 -140.12 -2.09 48.37
CA GLY A 47 -140.02 -3.39 49.06
C GLY A 47 -138.67 -3.56 49.77
N ILE A 48 -137.59 -3.09 49.14
CA ILE A 48 -136.22 -3.12 49.68
C ILE A 48 -136.10 -2.24 50.92
N GLN A 49 -136.56 -0.98 50.86
CA GLN A 49 -136.48 -0.03 51.98
C GLN A 49 -137.13 -0.54 53.26
N TRP A 50 -138.26 -1.26 53.14
CA TRP A 50 -139.01 -1.81 54.28
C TRP A 50 -138.75 -3.31 54.52
N LYS A 51 -137.74 -3.90 53.86
CA LYS A 51 -137.35 -5.32 53.95
C LYS A 51 -138.53 -6.30 53.80
N LYS A 52 -139.41 -6.04 52.83
CA LYS A 52 -140.57 -6.90 52.51
C LYS A 52 -140.30 -7.73 51.25
N PRO A 53 -139.94 -9.02 51.36
CA PRO A 53 -139.54 -9.83 50.20
C PRO A 53 -140.67 -9.99 49.17
N ASP A 54 -141.92 -10.15 49.60
CA ASP A 54 -143.08 -10.33 48.71
C ASP A 54 -143.30 -9.13 47.78
N ALA A 55 -143.10 -7.91 48.30
CA ALA A 55 -143.23 -6.67 47.52
C ALA A 55 -142.07 -6.48 46.51
N VAL A 56 -140.92 -7.11 46.78
CA VAL A 56 -139.80 -7.16 45.83
C VAL A 56 -140.05 -8.23 44.76
N ALA A 57 -140.68 -9.34 45.12
CA ALA A 57 -141.07 -10.39 44.18
C ALA A 57 -142.07 -9.89 43.12
N GLU A 58 -143.06 -9.09 43.54
CA GLU A 58 -144.03 -8.47 42.64
C GLU A 58 -143.38 -7.54 41.60
N ALA A 59 -142.29 -6.85 41.97
CA ALA A 59 -141.59 -5.90 41.09
C ALA A 59 -140.91 -6.53 39.85
N TYR A 60 -140.50 -7.80 39.93
CA TYR A 60 -139.96 -8.55 38.78
C TYR A 60 -140.92 -9.61 38.22
N ALA A 61 -142.02 -9.94 38.90
CA ALA A 61 -142.97 -10.96 38.48
C ALA A 61 -143.51 -10.75 37.05
N ALA A 62 -143.77 -9.50 36.66
CA ALA A 62 -144.23 -9.14 35.31
C ALA A 62 -143.20 -9.46 34.20
N TYR A 63 -141.92 -9.52 34.53
CA TYR A 63 -140.84 -9.88 33.60
C TYR A 63 -140.51 -11.38 33.64
N ALA A 64 -140.74 -12.04 34.78
CA ALA A 64 -140.55 -13.48 34.95
C ALA A 64 -141.71 -14.35 34.39
N GLN A 65 -142.85 -13.76 34.04
CA GLN A 65 -144.02 -14.45 33.48
C GLN A 65 -144.41 -13.98 32.06
N GLY A 66 -143.62 -13.09 31.45
CA GLY A 66 -143.86 -12.61 30.10
C GLY A 66 -143.42 -13.62 29.02
N ASP A 67 -144.02 -13.55 27.83
CA ASP A 67 -143.77 -14.39 26.63
C ASP A 67 -142.37 -14.18 25.98
N LYS A 68 -141.41 -13.74 26.79
CA LYS A 68 -140.02 -13.47 26.46
C LYS A 68 -139.17 -14.03 27.59
N ASP A 69 -138.93 -15.34 27.54
CA ASP A 69 -138.14 -16.15 28.51
C ASP A 69 -136.65 -15.75 28.60
N ASP A 70 -136.34 -14.46 28.45
CA ASP A 70 -134.99 -13.94 28.42
C ASP A 70 -134.48 -13.64 29.84
N LEU A 71 -135.35 -13.58 30.86
CA LEU A 71 -134.99 -13.27 32.25
C LEU A 71 -134.63 -14.55 33.03
N LEU A 72 -133.35 -14.70 33.40
CA LEU A 72 -132.83 -15.93 34.00
C LEU A 72 -132.69 -15.87 35.53
N ARG A 73 -132.38 -14.70 36.10
CA ARG A 73 -132.19 -14.55 37.55
C ARG A 73 -132.39 -13.10 37.99
N VAL A 74 -132.96 -12.90 39.17
CA VAL A 74 -133.08 -11.60 39.84
C VAL A 74 -132.75 -11.76 41.32
N VAL A 75 -131.91 -10.89 41.87
CA VAL A 75 -131.58 -10.88 43.30
C VAL A 75 -131.58 -9.45 43.82
N ALA A 76 -132.35 -9.21 44.88
CA ALA A 76 -132.46 -7.90 45.52
C ALA A 76 -131.71 -7.87 46.84
N PHE A 77 -130.93 -6.81 47.03
CA PHE A 77 -130.03 -6.61 48.16
C PHE A 77 -130.38 -5.30 48.87
N ASP A 78 -130.21 -5.25 50.19
CA ASP A 78 -130.33 -4.02 50.97
C ASP A 78 -129.08 -3.12 50.82
N ALA A 79 -129.09 -1.95 51.46
CA ALA A 79 -127.96 -1.02 51.46
C ALA A 79 -126.66 -1.58 52.09
N SER A 80 -126.73 -2.65 52.89
CA SER A 80 -125.58 -3.39 53.44
C SER A 80 -125.14 -4.55 52.52
N SER A 81 -125.79 -4.72 51.37
CA SER A 81 -125.63 -5.85 50.43
C SER A 81 -126.10 -7.21 50.96
N ASP A 82 -126.97 -7.23 51.98
CA ASP A 82 -127.64 -8.46 52.43
C ASP A 82 -128.83 -8.78 51.52
N GLU A 83 -128.98 -10.05 51.17
CA GLU A 83 -130.00 -10.55 50.24
C GLU A 83 -131.40 -10.56 50.89
N ILE A 84 -132.35 -9.83 50.29
CA ILE A 84 -133.74 -9.74 50.77
C ILE A 84 -134.63 -10.76 50.07
N ALA A 85 -134.50 -10.88 48.75
CA ALA A 85 -135.31 -11.75 47.91
C ALA A 85 -134.55 -12.15 46.65
N ALA A 86 -134.70 -13.39 46.22
CA ALA A 86 -134.08 -13.92 45.01
C ALA A 86 -135.07 -14.76 44.21
N TYR A 87 -134.92 -14.71 42.89
CA TYR A 87 -135.61 -15.53 41.90
C TYR A 87 -134.59 -16.09 40.90
N SER A 88 -134.78 -17.34 40.52
CA SER A 88 -134.00 -18.01 39.47
C SER A 88 -134.97 -18.76 38.57
N ALA A 89 -134.80 -18.65 37.26
CA ALA A 89 -135.59 -19.38 36.29
C ALA A 89 -135.38 -20.91 36.45
N PRO A 90 -136.39 -21.75 36.14
CA PRO A 90 -136.29 -23.20 36.30
C PRO A 90 -135.11 -23.77 35.49
N GLY A 91 -134.18 -24.43 36.18
CA GLY A 91 -132.97 -25.01 35.56
C GLY A 91 -131.76 -24.07 35.48
N PHE A 92 -131.90 -22.78 35.80
CA PHE A 92 -130.77 -21.85 35.82
C PHE A 92 -130.06 -21.84 37.19
N SER A 93 -128.82 -22.33 37.22
CA SER A 93 -127.90 -22.17 38.36
C SER A 93 -126.48 -21.88 37.88
N ASP A 94 -126.16 -20.60 37.66
CA ASP A 94 -124.79 -20.18 37.31
C ASP A 94 -124.08 -19.47 38.48
N ILE A 95 -123.03 -20.13 38.97
CA ILE A 95 -122.14 -19.63 40.02
C ILE A 95 -121.32 -18.42 39.51
N ALA A 96 -120.99 -18.39 38.21
CA ALA A 96 -120.21 -17.30 37.63
C ALA A 96 -121.02 -16.00 37.59
N SER A 97 -122.27 -16.05 37.12
CA SER A 97 -123.20 -14.92 37.14
C SER A 97 -123.42 -14.36 38.55
N ASP A 98 -123.67 -15.22 39.56
CA ASP A 98 -123.83 -14.79 40.95
C ASP A 98 -122.55 -14.16 41.54
N SER A 99 -121.38 -14.73 41.25
CA SER A 99 -120.09 -14.18 41.66
C SER A 99 -119.81 -12.82 41.02
N MET A 100 -120.14 -12.68 39.73
CA MET A 100 -120.04 -11.42 39.01
C MET A 100 -120.98 -10.36 39.59
N MET A 101 -122.23 -10.74 39.88
CA MET A 101 -123.23 -9.87 40.51
C MET A 101 -122.74 -9.30 41.84
N ARG A 102 -122.18 -10.16 42.72
CA ARG A 102 -121.59 -9.75 44.00
C ARG A 102 -120.31 -8.92 43.83
N THR A 103 -119.58 -9.07 42.73
CA THR A 103 -118.41 -8.25 42.41
C THR A 103 -118.83 -6.84 41.96
N LEU A 104 -119.84 -6.73 41.10
CA LEU A 104 -120.43 -5.46 40.67
C LEU A 104 -121.08 -4.70 41.83
N LEU A 105 -121.71 -5.39 42.78
CA LEU A 105 -122.27 -4.75 44.00
C LEU A 105 -121.21 -4.08 44.88
N ARG A 106 -120.00 -4.64 44.98
CA ARG A 106 -118.91 -4.06 45.79
C ARG A 106 -118.45 -2.68 45.30
N THR A 107 -118.70 -2.36 44.03
CA THR A 107 -118.43 -1.03 43.48
C THR A 107 -119.50 0.03 43.79
N ALA A 108 -120.59 -0.34 44.51
CA ALA A 108 -121.69 0.54 44.91
C ALA A 108 -122.18 1.47 43.78
N PRO A 109 -122.59 0.89 42.62
CA PRO A 109 -122.74 1.64 41.39
C PRO A 109 -123.93 2.62 41.43
N SER A 110 -123.69 3.88 41.08
CA SER A 110 -124.69 4.95 41.07
C SER A 110 -125.68 4.89 39.88
N GLY A 111 -125.55 3.89 39.01
CA GLY A 111 -126.46 3.59 37.90
C GLY A 111 -126.30 2.13 37.46
N PRO A 112 -127.07 1.65 36.46
CA PRO A 112 -126.97 0.27 35.98
C PRO A 112 -125.60 -0.02 35.38
N VAL A 113 -124.94 -1.09 35.84
CA VAL A 113 -123.69 -1.61 35.28
C VAL A 113 -123.95 -2.95 34.63
N VAL A 114 -123.37 -3.16 33.44
CA VAL A 114 -123.57 -4.34 32.58
C VAL A 114 -122.26 -5.09 32.39
N GLN A 115 -122.30 -6.41 32.53
CA GLN A 115 -121.18 -7.27 32.20
C GLN A 115 -121.65 -8.52 31.44
N TRP A 116 -121.05 -8.76 30.28
CA TRP A 116 -121.32 -9.94 29.45
C TRP A 116 -120.53 -11.15 29.97
N LEU A 117 -121.20 -12.29 30.07
CA LEU A 117 -120.62 -13.63 30.08
C LEU A 117 -121.09 -14.34 28.78
N ASP A 118 -120.42 -15.43 28.40
CA ASP A 118 -120.45 -15.94 27.00
C ASP A 118 -121.85 -16.14 26.39
N GLU A 119 -122.83 -16.61 27.17
CA GLU A 119 -124.23 -16.77 26.73
C GLU A 119 -125.24 -15.89 27.50
N HIS A 120 -124.80 -15.14 28.52
CA HIS A 120 -125.69 -14.40 29.43
C HIS A 120 -125.17 -13.00 29.79
N VAL A 121 -126.06 -12.03 29.99
CA VAL A 121 -125.70 -10.68 30.46
C VAL A 121 -126.09 -10.50 31.91
N VAL A 122 -125.13 -10.18 32.77
CA VAL A 122 -125.33 -9.83 34.18
C VAL A 122 -125.38 -8.31 34.32
N MET A 123 -126.37 -7.80 35.05
CA MET A 123 -126.57 -6.39 35.32
C MET A 123 -126.80 -6.14 36.82
N VAL A 124 -126.35 -5.00 37.33
CA VAL A 124 -126.68 -4.53 38.69
C VAL A 124 -127.13 -3.08 38.62
N ALA A 125 -128.30 -2.78 39.17
CA ALA A 125 -128.89 -1.44 39.19
C ALA A 125 -129.23 -1.00 40.63
N PRO A 126 -128.98 0.28 40.99
CA PRO A 126 -129.37 0.82 42.30
C PRO A 126 -130.88 1.01 42.40
N ALA A 127 -131.44 0.62 43.54
CA ALA A 127 -132.83 0.88 43.90
C ALA A 127 -132.92 2.22 44.64
N MET A 128 -133.62 3.19 44.06
CA MET A 128 -133.72 4.57 44.55
C MET A 128 -135.18 4.92 44.87
N VAL A 129 -135.40 5.74 45.89
CA VAL A 129 -136.71 6.34 46.20
C VAL A 129 -136.59 7.86 46.02
N GLU A 130 -137.58 8.50 45.39
CA GLU A 130 -137.54 9.87 44.81
C GLU A 130 -137.10 11.05 45.70
N LYS A 131 -136.77 10.83 46.98
CA LYS A 131 -136.24 11.84 47.91
C LYS A 131 -135.02 11.40 48.72
N ALA A 132 -134.42 10.25 48.43
CA ALA A 132 -133.19 9.77 49.07
C ALA A 132 -131.98 9.93 48.12
N GLY A 133 -130.96 10.67 48.57
CA GLY A 133 -129.73 10.92 47.79
C GLY A 133 -128.73 9.75 47.76
N ALA A 134 -129.10 8.58 48.27
CA ALA A 134 -128.31 7.36 48.26
C ALA A 134 -129.24 6.14 48.04
N PRO A 135 -128.76 5.06 47.39
CA PRO A 135 -129.59 3.87 47.14
C PRO A 135 -130.09 3.24 48.44
N VAL A 136 -131.37 2.83 48.45
CA VAL A 136 -131.94 2.04 49.56
C VAL A 136 -131.53 0.57 49.49
N GLY A 137 -131.00 0.16 48.34
CA GLY A 137 -130.39 -1.14 48.06
C GLY A 137 -130.11 -1.28 46.56
N TYR A 138 -129.98 -2.51 46.08
CA TYR A 138 -129.63 -2.81 44.69
C TYR A 138 -130.39 -4.02 44.18
N VAL A 139 -130.65 -4.08 42.87
CA VAL A 139 -131.18 -5.28 42.21
C VAL A 139 -130.20 -5.74 41.15
N GLY A 140 -129.75 -6.98 41.28
CA GLY A 140 -128.97 -7.70 40.29
C GLY A 140 -129.88 -8.56 39.41
N ILE A 141 -129.60 -8.62 38.10
CA ILE A 141 -130.44 -9.25 37.08
C ILE A 141 -129.56 -9.97 36.05
N VAL A 142 -130.01 -11.12 35.55
CA VAL A 142 -129.32 -11.89 34.50
C VAL A 142 -130.26 -12.18 33.33
N TRP A 143 -129.80 -11.96 32.09
CA TRP A 143 -130.56 -12.14 30.84
C TRP A 143 -129.90 -13.12 29.85
N ASP A 144 -130.70 -13.84 29.04
CA ASP A 144 -130.26 -14.71 27.93
C ASP A 144 -129.96 -13.92 26.65
N THR A 145 -128.96 -14.38 25.88
CA THR A 145 -128.51 -13.79 24.62
C THR A 145 -128.73 -14.69 23.39
N GLY A 146 -129.06 -15.98 23.57
CA GLY A 146 -128.99 -17.00 22.52
C GLY A 146 -129.84 -16.74 21.27
N LYS A 147 -130.93 -15.97 21.38
CA LYS A 147 -131.82 -15.63 20.25
C LYS A 147 -131.21 -14.67 19.24
N ILE A 148 -130.22 -13.86 19.63
CA ILE A 148 -129.57 -12.88 18.73
C ILE A 148 -128.67 -13.57 17.68
N GLU A 149 -128.09 -14.71 18.04
CA GLU A 149 -127.17 -15.46 17.19
C GLU A 149 -127.87 -16.10 15.97
N ALA A 150 -129.16 -16.42 16.07
CA ALA A 150 -129.95 -17.10 15.03
C ALA A 150 -130.17 -16.22 13.76
N VAL A 151 -130.37 -14.91 13.94
CA VAL A 151 -130.63 -13.95 12.84
C VAL A 151 -129.40 -13.77 11.93
N ARG A 152 -128.21 -14.12 12.43
CA ARG A 152 -126.89 -13.95 11.76
C ARG A 152 -126.74 -14.75 10.45
N SER A 153 -127.56 -15.78 10.23
CA SER A 153 -127.31 -16.83 9.22
C SER A 153 -128.02 -16.64 7.86
N SER A 154 -129.12 -15.89 7.79
CA SER A 154 -130.02 -15.91 6.61
C SER A 154 -129.64 -14.91 5.49
N LEU A 155 -128.84 -13.89 5.79
CA LEU A 155 -128.53 -12.77 4.87
C LEU A 155 -127.46 -13.06 3.81
N GLY A 156 -126.74 -14.19 3.88
CA GLY A 156 -125.54 -14.42 3.06
C GLY A 156 -125.76 -14.93 1.63
N LEU A 157 -126.91 -15.55 1.33
CA LEU A 157 -127.05 -16.38 0.12
C LEU A 157 -127.46 -15.63 -1.17
N GLN A 158 -128.03 -14.42 -1.06
CA GLN A 158 -128.59 -13.72 -2.22
C GLN A 158 -127.56 -12.88 -3.01
N THR A 159 -126.40 -12.53 -2.44
CA THR A 159 -125.43 -11.60 -3.05
C THR A 159 -124.43 -12.28 -4.00
N LEU A 160 -124.19 -13.58 -3.88
CA LEU A 160 -123.16 -14.31 -4.64
C LEU A 160 -123.49 -14.53 -6.13
N LEU A 161 -124.77 -14.65 -6.49
CA LEU A 161 -125.17 -14.96 -7.89
C LEU A 161 -125.03 -13.76 -8.84
N ALA A 162 -125.07 -12.53 -8.34
CA ALA A 162 -124.95 -11.33 -9.17
C ALA A 162 -123.50 -11.01 -9.58
N GLN A 163 -122.51 -11.47 -8.80
CA GLN A 163 -121.10 -11.11 -9.01
C GLN A 163 -120.40 -11.93 -10.11
N SER A 164 -120.86 -13.16 -10.36
CA SER A 164 -120.20 -14.11 -11.26
C SER A 164 -120.40 -13.80 -12.75
N VAL A 165 -121.49 -13.15 -13.14
CA VAL A 165 -121.76 -12.76 -14.55
C VAL A 165 -120.84 -11.60 -15.00
N THR A 166 -120.60 -10.63 -14.12
CA THR A 166 -119.81 -9.42 -14.43
C THR A 166 -118.32 -9.72 -14.63
N ALA A 167 -117.78 -10.72 -13.93
CA ALA A 167 -116.36 -11.08 -13.99
C ALA A 167 -115.93 -11.65 -15.37
N LEU A 168 -116.83 -12.35 -16.07
CA LEU A 168 -116.50 -13.03 -17.32
C LEU A 168 -116.24 -12.06 -18.49
N ALA A 169 -116.98 -10.94 -18.52
CA ALA A 169 -116.86 -9.94 -19.58
C ALA A 169 -115.54 -9.14 -19.50
N VAL A 170 -115.08 -8.83 -18.28
CA VAL A 170 -113.84 -8.06 -18.04
C VAL A 170 -112.60 -8.86 -18.44
N MET A 171 -112.60 -10.18 -18.18
CA MET A 171 -111.45 -11.05 -18.46
C MET A 171 -111.06 -11.10 -19.95
N LEU A 172 -112.04 -11.09 -20.86
CA LEU A 172 -111.79 -11.17 -22.30
C LEU A 172 -111.07 -9.93 -22.86
N VAL A 173 -111.42 -8.74 -22.34
CA VAL A 173 -110.80 -7.46 -22.72
C VAL A 173 -109.35 -7.39 -22.20
N LEU A 174 -109.11 -7.89 -20.99
CA LEU A 174 -107.79 -7.85 -20.34
C LEU A 174 -106.71 -8.63 -21.12
N VAL A 175 -107.06 -9.82 -21.63
CA VAL A 175 -106.13 -10.70 -22.37
C VAL A 175 -105.61 -10.02 -23.65
N LEU A 176 -106.48 -9.30 -24.37
CA LEU A 176 -106.10 -8.59 -25.59
C LEU A 176 -105.20 -7.37 -25.33
N ALA A 177 -105.37 -6.70 -24.17
CA ALA A 177 -104.54 -5.56 -23.77
C ALA A 177 -103.10 -5.98 -23.40
N VAL A 178 -102.94 -7.04 -22.60
CA VAL A 178 -101.63 -7.55 -22.16
C VAL A 178 -100.75 -7.97 -23.34
N GLY A 179 -101.36 -8.60 -24.36
CA GLY A 179 -100.65 -9.07 -25.56
C GLY A 179 -100.02 -7.95 -26.41
N ARG A 180 -100.60 -6.73 -26.41
CA ARG A 180 -100.04 -5.58 -27.14
C ARG A 180 -99.13 -4.70 -26.29
N LEU A 181 -99.48 -4.44 -25.02
CA LEU A 181 -98.79 -3.44 -24.20
C LEU A 181 -97.56 -3.96 -23.45
N VAL A 182 -97.52 -5.25 -23.10
CA VAL A 182 -96.48 -5.86 -22.24
C VAL A 182 -95.66 -6.92 -22.99
N ALA A 183 -96.32 -7.86 -23.67
CA ALA A 183 -95.63 -9.02 -24.25
C ALA A 183 -94.70 -8.71 -25.44
N ARG A 184 -95.00 -7.67 -26.24
CA ARG A 184 -94.16 -7.26 -27.38
C ARG A 184 -92.86 -6.54 -26.95
N PRO A 185 -92.90 -5.49 -26.10
CA PRO A 185 -91.68 -4.81 -25.64
C PRO A 185 -90.70 -5.73 -24.91
N LEU A 186 -91.19 -6.63 -24.04
CA LEU A 186 -90.32 -7.57 -23.31
C LEU A 186 -89.54 -8.51 -24.24
N ARG A 187 -90.18 -9.03 -25.30
CA ARG A 187 -89.49 -9.88 -26.29
C ARG A 187 -88.39 -9.14 -27.05
N ALA A 188 -88.58 -7.85 -27.33
CA ALA A 188 -87.58 -7.03 -28.01
C ALA A 188 -86.36 -6.73 -27.13
N ILE A 189 -86.57 -6.44 -25.84
CA ILE A 189 -85.45 -6.27 -24.89
C ILE A 189 -84.72 -7.60 -24.67
N ALA A 190 -85.44 -8.71 -24.48
CA ALA A 190 -84.84 -10.03 -24.32
C ALA A 190 -83.98 -10.45 -25.53
N ALA A 191 -84.45 -10.19 -26.76
CA ALA A 191 -83.66 -10.41 -27.97
C ALA A 191 -82.40 -9.52 -28.01
N ARG A 192 -82.50 -8.25 -27.56
CA ARG A 192 -81.34 -7.35 -27.54
C ARG A 192 -80.25 -7.80 -26.57
N VAL A 193 -80.62 -8.28 -25.36
CA VAL A 193 -79.68 -8.89 -24.40
C VAL A 193 -78.88 -10.03 -25.05
N GLN A 194 -79.56 -10.89 -25.81
CA GLN A 194 -78.94 -12.03 -26.49
C GLN A 194 -77.98 -11.58 -27.61
N SER A 195 -78.33 -10.55 -28.38
CA SER A 195 -77.45 -9.96 -29.40
C SER A 195 -76.24 -9.19 -28.84
N LEU A 196 -76.38 -8.54 -27.68
CA LEU A 196 -75.25 -7.88 -27.00
C LEU A 196 -74.20 -8.92 -26.55
N GLY A 197 -74.64 -10.06 -26.01
CA GLY A 197 -73.78 -11.20 -25.69
C GLY A 197 -73.13 -11.87 -26.92
N GLY A 198 -73.67 -11.62 -28.12
CA GLY A 198 -73.11 -12.07 -29.40
C GLY A 198 -72.13 -11.09 -30.06
N GLY A 199 -71.84 -9.94 -29.44
CA GLY A 199 -70.84 -8.96 -29.92
C GLY A 199 -71.39 -7.81 -30.78
N ASP A 200 -72.70 -7.72 -31.02
CA ASP A 200 -73.29 -6.56 -31.73
C ASP A 200 -73.42 -5.35 -30.79
N LEU A 201 -72.39 -4.49 -30.81
CA LEU A 201 -72.35 -3.22 -30.11
C LEU A 201 -72.81 -2.02 -30.94
N GLU A 202 -73.15 -2.18 -32.22
CA GLU A 202 -73.50 -1.05 -33.12
C GLU A 202 -75.00 -0.73 -33.12
N SER A 203 -75.87 -1.75 -33.08
CA SER A 203 -77.31 -1.54 -33.21
C SER A 203 -77.92 -0.80 -31.99
N PRO A 204 -78.85 0.17 -32.19
CA PRO A 204 -79.43 0.95 -31.10
C PRO A 204 -80.43 0.14 -30.26
N ILE A 205 -80.49 0.41 -28.96
CA ILE A 205 -81.45 -0.22 -28.05
C ILE A 205 -82.81 0.49 -28.16
N ALA A 206 -83.86 -0.29 -28.45
CA ALA A 206 -85.22 0.21 -28.62
C ALA A 206 -85.91 0.52 -27.28
N TYR A 207 -86.97 1.34 -27.33
CA TYR A 207 -87.82 1.71 -26.19
C TYR A 207 -87.15 2.50 -25.04
N ARG A 208 -85.97 3.09 -25.26
CA ARG A 208 -85.25 3.93 -24.29
C ARG A 208 -86.05 5.13 -23.77
N ASP A 209 -86.99 5.64 -24.57
CA ASP A 209 -87.80 6.83 -24.26
C ASP A 209 -89.08 6.53 -23.46
N ARG A 210 -89.33 5.27 -23.06
CA ARG A 210 -90.44 4.93 -22.16
C ARG A 210 -90.12 5.37 -20.71
N GLY A 211 -91.13 5.92 -20.04
CA GLY A 211 -91.06 6.34 -18.62
C GLY A 211 -91.28 5.22 -17.61
N ASP A 212 -91.48 3.97 -18.06
CA ASP A 212 -91.80 2.80 -17.22
C ASP A 212 -90.59 1.87 -16.99
N GLU A 213 -90.81 0.77 -16.27
CA GLU A 213 -89.79 -0.22 -15.88
C GLU A 213 -89.12 -0.89 -17.09
N ILE A 214 -89.85 -1.01 -18.21
CA ILE A 214 -89.33 -1.47 -19.50
C ILE A 214 -88.30 -0.47 -20.04
N GLY A 215 -88.58 0.84 -19.93
CA GLY A 215 -87.63 1.91 -20.25
C GLY A 215 -86.41 1.94 -19.32
N VAL A 216 -86.58 1.64 -18.03
CA VAL A 216 -85.46 1.52 -17.08
C VAL A 216 -84.51 0.39 -17.50
N LEU A 217 -85.05 -0.79 -17.81
CA LEU A 217 -84.26 -1.92 -18.32
C LEU A 217 -83.54 -1.58 -19.65
N ALA A 218 -84.20 -0.87 -20.57
CA ALA A 218 -83.59 -0.43 -21.82
C ALA A 218 -82.43 0.55 -21.62
N ARG A 219 -82.54 1.49 -20.66
CA ARG A 219 -81.46 2.43 -20.30
C ARG A 219 -80.30 1.74 -19.58
N SER A 220 -80.57 0.78 -18.69
CA SER A 220 -79.53 -0.01 -18.04
C SER A 220 -78.73 -0.85 -19.04
N LEU A 221 -79.37 -1.38 -20.08
CA LEU A 221 -78.70 -2.15 -21.14
C LEU A 221 -77.82 -1.26 -22.04
N GLU A 222 -78.16 0.03 -22.22
CA GLU A 222 -77.31 1.00 -22.92
C GLU A 222 -76.04 1.32 -22.12
N GLY A 223 -76.13 1.39 -20.78
CA GLY A 223 -74.96 1.52 -19.90
C GLY A 223 -73.95 0.37 -20.07
N PHE A 224 -74.45 -0.86 -20.22
CA PHE A 224 -73.59 -2.03 -20.53
C PHE A 224 -72.93 -1.94 -21.92
N ARG A 225 -73.63 -1.41 -22.94
CA ARG A 225 -73.06 -1.19 -24.28
C ARG A 225 -71.90 -0.19 -24.26
N ILE A 226 -72.05 0.90 -23.49
CA ILE A 226 -71.02 1.94 -23.35
C ILE A 226 -69.78 1.37 -22.63
N ALA A 227 -69.96 0.67 -21.50
CA ALA A 227 -68.86 0.06 -20.75
C ALA A 227 -68.08 -1.00 -21.56
N ALA A 228 -68.75 -1.72 -22.47
CA ALA A 228 -68.10 -2.68 -23.37
C ALA A 228 -67.17 -2.01 -24.40
N LEU A 229 -67.54 -0.83 -24.90
CA LEU A 229 -66.72 -0.07 -25.86
C LEU A 229 -65.48 0.53 -25.21
N GLU A 230 -65.58 1.02 -23.97
CA GLU A 230 -64.44 1.58 -23.22
C GLU A 230 -63.37 0.51 -22.90
N ARG A 231 -63.79 -0.71 -22.58
CA ARG A 231 -62.87 -1.83 -22.30
C ARG A 231 -61.99 -2.18 -23.50
N ILE A 232 -62.55 -2.22 -24.70
CA ILE A 232 -61.83 -2.50 -25.95
C ILE A 232 -60.83 -1.37 -26.29
N ALA A 233 -61.15 -0.12 -25.92
CA ALA A 233 -60.26 1.02 -26.12
C ALA A 233 -59.07 1.03 -25.13
N ALA A 234 -59.25 0.49 -23.92
CA ALA A 234 -58.20 0.40 -22.90
C ALA A 234 -57.14 -0.68 -23.26
N GLU A 235 -57.58 -1.85 -23.72
CA GLU A 235 -56.69 -2.96 -24.09
C GLU A 235 -55.69 -2.54 -25.20
N ARG A 236 -56.15 -1.80 -26.22
CA ARG A 236 -55.28 -1.29 -27.31
C ARG A 236 -54.20 -0.30 -26.88
N ARG A 237 -54.36 0.42 -25.74
CA ARG A 237 -53.32 1.33 -25.24
C ARG A 237 -52.18 0.59 -24.55
N ILE A 238 -52.50 -0.50 -23.84
CA ILE A 238 -51.52 -1.33 -23.12
C ILE A 238 -50.62 -2.08 -24.10
N GLU A 239 -51.15 -2.58 -25.22
CA GLU A 239 -50.35 -3.22 -26.28
C GLU A 239 -49.35 -2.25 -26.93
N ALA A 240 -49.76 -1.00 -27.19
CA ALA A 240 -48.92 0.02 -27.81
C ALA A 240 -47.75 0.47 -26.90
N GLU A 241 -48.00 0.65 -25.60
CA GLU A 241 -46.93 0.98 -24.64
C GLU A 241 -45.93 -0.18 -24.46
N ARG A 242 -46.42 -1.43 -24.48
CA ARG A 242 -45.54 -2.62 -24.43
C ARG A 242 -44.64 -2.69 -25.65
N ALA A 243 -45.18 -2.53 -26.86
CA ALA A 243 -44.39 -2.56 -28.09
C ALA A 243 -43.31 -1.45 -28.13
N ALA A 244 -43.64 -0.25 -27.65
CA ALA A 244 -42.67 0.85 -27.55
C ALA A 244 -41.55 0.56 -26.53
N MET A 245 -41.90 0.06 -25.33
CA MET A 245 -40.90 -0.33 -24.32
C MET A 245 -40.04 -1.53 -24.76
N GLU A 246 -40.59 -2.46 -25.54
CA GLU A 246 -39.87 -3.63 -26.03
C GLU A 246 -38.88 -3.26 -27.15
N SER A 247 -39.25 -2.35 -28.06
CA SER A 247 -38.32 -1.75 -29.02
C SER A 247 -37.20 -0.99 -28.31
N GLN A 248 -37.53 -0.14 -27.32
CA GLN A 248 -36.55 0.61 -26.54
C GLN A 248 -35.64 -0.30 -25.70
N ARG A 249 -36.12 -1.45 -25.23
CA ARG A 249 -35.30 -2.50 -24.62
C ARG A 249 -34.35 -3.13 -25.62
N GLN A 250 -34.82 -3.55 -26.79
CA GLN A 250 -33.97 -4.15 -27.82
C GLN A 250 -32.88 -3.18 -28.29
N GLU A 251 -33.17 -1.88 -28.42
CA GLU A 251 -32.18 -0.85 -28.80
C GLU A 251 -31.14 -0.59 -27.69
N ASN A 252 -31.58 -0.56 -26.42
CA ASN A 252 -30.67 -0.46 -25.27
C ASN A 252 -29.85 -1.75 -25.03
N ASP A 253 -30.44 -2.92 -25.26
CA ASP A 253 -29.77 -4.21 -25.07
C ASP A 253 -28.81 -4.50 -26.22
N THR A 254 -29.10 -4.07 -27.45
CA THR A 254 -28.14 -4.14 -28.58
C THR A 254 -26.98 -3.16 -28.42
N THR A 255 -27.23 -1.92 -28.00
CA THR A 255 -26.14 -0.96 -27.69
C THR A 255 -25.31 -1.40 -26.48
N ARG A 256 -25.93 -1.91 -25.40
CA ARG A 256 -25.21 -2.51 -24.27
C ARG A 256 -24.45 -3.77 -24.65
N ALA A 257 -25.02 -4.66 -25.47
CA ALA A 257 -24.32 -5.86 -25.94
C ALA A 257 -23.17 -5.52 -26.90
N ALA A 258 -23.31 -4.47 -27.72
CA ALA A 258 -22.22 -3.96 -28.56
C ALA A 258 -21.10 -3.35 -27.70
N ALA A 259 -21.44 -2.48 -26.75
CA ALA A 259 -20.49 -1.90 -25.80
C ALA A 259 -19.79 -2.98 -24.95
N ALA A 260 -20.53 -3.97 -24.44
CA ALA A 260 -19.97 -5.08 -23.67
C ALA A 260 -19.07 -6.00 -24.53
N LYS A 261 -19.45 -6.31 -25.77
CA LYS A 261 -18.59 -7.04 -26.72
C LYS A 261 -17.31 -6.27 -27.01
N LEU A 262 -17.40 -4.96 -27.18
CA LEU A 262 -16.25 -4.10 -27.46
C LEU A 262 -15.33 -4.01 -26.24
N GLN A 263 -15.88 -3.75 -25.05
CA GLN A 263 -15.14 -3.72 -23.79
C GLN A 263 -14.48 -5.08 -23.52
N ALA A 264 -15.18 -6.20 -23.74
CA ALA A 264 -14.59 -7.54 -23.64
C ALA A 264 -13.48 -7.78 -24.67
N ALA A 265 -13.60 -7.26 -25.89
CA ALA A 265 -12.55 -7.34 -26.90
C ALA A 265 -11.30 -6.51 -26.51
N VAL A 266 -11.49 -5.30 -25.98
CA VAL A 266 -10.43 -4.43 -25.45
C VAL A 266 -9.72 -5.09 -24.26
N VAL A 267 -10.47 -5.57 -23.27
CA VAL A 267 -9.94 -6.28 -22.09
C VAL A 267 -9.17 -7.54 -22.51
N ARG A 268 -9.67 -8.30 -23.49
CA ARG A 268 -8.97 -9.48 -24.02
C ARG A 268 -7.69 -9.12 -24.78
N LEU A 269 -7.69 -8.03 -25.56
CA LEU A 269 -6.49 -7.52 -26.24
C LEU A 269 -5.41 -7.08 -25.25
N ILE A 270 -5.79 -6.33 -24.22
CA ILE A 270 -4.88 -5.89 -23.15
C ILE A 270 -4.41 -7.10 -22.33
N GLY A 271 -5.29 -8.04 -21.99
CA GLY A 271 -4.92 -9.28 -21.30
C GLY A 271 -3.92 -10.12 -22.08
N ALA A 272 -4.10 -10.26 -23.40
CA ALA A 272 -3.13 -10.94 -24.26
C ALA A 272 -1.79 -10.19 -24.37
N ALA A 273 -1.82 -8.86 -24.42
CA ALA A 273 -0.60 -8.05 -24.40
C ALA A 273 0.14 -8.13 -23.05
N LEU A 274 -0.58 -8.10 -21.93
CA LEU A 274 -0.02 -8.29 -20.58
C LEU A 274 0.52 -9.71 -20.38
N SER A 275 -0.11 -10.74 -20.95
CA SER A 275 0.42 -12.11 -20.92
C SER A 275 1.78 -12.19 -21.63
N ARG A 276 1.91 -11.56 -22.82
CA ARG A 276 3.20 -11.45 -23.52
C ARG A 276 4.24 -10.71 -22.68
N VAL A 277 3.88 -9.60 -22.03
CA VAL A 277 4.79 -8.85 -21.14
C VAL A 277 5.22 -9.69 -19.93
N ALA A 278 4.31 -10.50 -19.35
CA ALA A 278 4.62 -11.44 -18.28
C ALA A 278 5.53 -12.60 -18.74
N GLU A 279 5.48 -12.97 -20.02
CA GLU A 279 6.42 -13.89 -20.69
C GLU A 279 7.75 -13.20 -21.10
N GLY A 280 7.97 -11.93 -20.72
CA GLY A 280 9.17 -11.16 -21.00
C GLY A 280 9.16 -10.40 -22.35
N ASP A 281 8.08 -10.46 -23.12
CA ASP A 281 8.02 -9.84 -24.45
C ASP A 281 7.60 -8.36 -24.39
N LEU A 282 8.61 -7.50 -24.22
CA LEU A 282 8.46 -6.04 -24.19
C LEU A 282 8.20 -5.44 -25.60
N THR A 283 8.32 -6.22 -26.68
CA THR A 283 7.96 -5.79 -28.05
C THR A 283 6.45 -5.75 -28.29
N ALA A 284 5.65 -6.23 -27.32
CA ALA A 284 4.20 -6.16 -27.39
C ALA A 284 3.72 -4.70 -27.56
N ARG A 285 2.87 -4.46 -28.58
CA ARG A 285 2.22 -3.17 -28.83
C ARG A 285 0.75 -3.37 -29.18
N LEU A 286 -0.10 -2.51 -28.65
CA LEU A 286 -1.52 -2.44 -29.00
C LEU A 286 -1.66 -1.68 -30.32
N LYS A 287 -1.53 -2.40 -31.44
CA LYS A 287 -1.57 -1.82 -32.80
C LYS A 287 -3.00 -1.57 -33.32
N VAL A 288 -3.98 -2.36 -32.87
CA VAL A 288 -5.40 -2.23 -33.25
C VAL A 288 -5.96 -0.87 -32.83
N ASP A 289 -6.85 -0.27 -33.60
CA ASP A 289 -7.52 0.97 -33.21
C ASP A 289 -8.63 0.72 -32.19
N PHE A 290 -8.59 1.54 -31.14
CA PHE A 290 -9.51 1.49 -30.01
C PHE A 290 -10.50 2.65 -30.16
N PRO A 291 -11.76 2.54 -29.71
CA PRO A 291 -12.64 3.68 -29.65
C PRO A 291 -12.09 4.78 -28.74
N LYS A 292 -12.57 6.02 -28.94
CA LYS A 292 -12.07 7.20 -28.23
C LYS A 292 -12.03 7.04 -26.71
N GLU A 293 -13.00 6.36 -26.11
CA GLU A 293 -13.01 6.11 -24.66
C GLU A 293 -11.79 5.31 -24.14
N TYR A 294 -11.23 4.43 -24.98
CA TYR A 294 -10.10 3.53 -24.63
C TYR A 294 -8.78 3.91 -25.31
N GLN A 295 -8.78 4.94 -26.18
CA GLN A 295 -7.61 5.45 -26.90
C GLN A 295 -6.42 5.71 -25.95
N LYS A 296 -6.67 6.41 -24.84
CA LYS A 296 -5.65 6.72 -23.84
C LYS A 296 -5.01 5.46 -23.23
N LEU A 297 -5.77 4.38 -23.05
CA LEU A 297 -5.26 3.13 -22.47
C LEU A 297 -4.32 2.40 -23.43
N LYS A 298 -4.55 2.51 -24.76
CA LYS A 298 -3.61 2.08 -25.81
C LYS A 298 -2.32 2.90 -25.78
N GLU A 299 -2.44 4.22 -25.64
CA GLU A 299 -1.32 5.16 -25.59
C GLU A 299 -0.46 4.96 -24.33
N ASP A 300 -1.07 4.95 -23.15
CA ASP A 300 -0.38 4.73 -21.86
C ASP A 300 0.32 3.36 -21.81
N PHE A 301 -0.30 2.29 -22.33
CA PHE A 301 0.33 0.96 -22.42
C PHE A 301 1.55 0.96 -23.35
N ASN A 302 1.41 1.50 -24.56
CA ASN A 302 2.51 1.53 -25.52
C ASN A 302 3.67 2.40 -24.99
N LEU A 303 3.38 3.56 -24.39
CA LEU A 303 4.37 4.42 -23.75
C LEU A 303 5.10 3.72 -22.59
N ALA A 304 4.40 2.93 -21.77
CA ALA A 304 5.03 2.14 -20.72
C ALA A 304 6.00 1.08 -21.30
N MET A 305 5.63 0.43 -22.41
CA MET A 305 6.51 -0.51 -23.09
C MET A 305 7.72 0.17 -23.75
N ASP A 306 7.53 1.36 -24.35
CA ASP A 306 8.62 2.16 -24.92
C ASP A 306 9.65 2.53 -23.83
N ARG A 307 9.17 2.98 -22.66
CA ARG A 307 10.03 3.32 -21.50
C ARG A 307 10.73 2.11 -20.89
N LEU A 308 10.07 0.95 -20.82
CA LEU A 308 10.70 -0.28 -20.35
C LEU A 308 11.77 -0.78 -21.33
N GLN A 309 11.53 -0.70 -22.65
CA GLN A 309 12.56 -1.02 -23.65
C GLN A 309 13.74 -0.05 -23.60
N GLU A 310 13.48 1.25 -23.45
CA GLU A 310 14.53 2.28 -23.31
C GLU A 310 15.41 2.02 -22.08
N ALA A 311 14.80 1.72 -20.93
CA ALA A 311 15.51 1.37 -19.71
C ALA A 311 16.32 0.08 -19.86
N MET A 312 15.74 -0.99 -20.39
CA MET A 312 16.46 -2.25 -20.62
C MET A 312 17.63 -2.08 -21.59
N ARG A 313 17.46 -1.29 -22.68
CA ARG A 313 18.54 -0.96 -23.62
C ARG A 313 19.69 -0.23 -22.91
N GLY A 314 19.37 0.75 -22.06
CA GLY A 314 20.36 1.48 -21.26
C GLY A 314 21.16 0.57 -20.31
N ILE A 315 20.51 -0.42 -19.69
CA ILE A 315 21.21 -1.38 -18.82
C ILE A 315 22.09 -2.34 -19.63
N VAL A 316 21.66 -2.81 -20.81
CA VAL A 316 22.50 -3.63 -21.70
C VAL A 316 23.73 -2.87 -22.17
N GLU A 317 23.57 -1.59 -22.56
CA GLU A 317 24.68 -0.73 -22.96
C GLU A 317 25.66 -0.50 -21.81
N ALA A 318 25.16 -0.18 -20.61
CA ALA A 318 25.98 -0.03 -19.41
C ALA A 318 26.72 -1.33 -19.04
N GLY A 319 26.07 -2.49 -19.13
CA GLY A 319 26.69 -3.80 -18.92
C GLY A 319 27.84 -4.09 -19.90
N GLY A 320 27.64 -3.78 -21.18
CA GLY A 320 28.69 -3.89 -22.20
C GLY A 320 29.87 -2.94 -21.98
N GLN A 321 29.61 -1.73 -21.46
CA GLN A 321 30.67 -0.80 -21.04
C GLN A 321 31.45 -1.35 -19.83
N VAL A 322 30.78 -1.95 -18.84
CA VAL A 322 31.43 -2.62 -17.69
C VAL A 322 32.25 -3.84 -18.13
N GLU A 323 31.75 -4.66 -19.05
CA GLU A 323 32.51 -5.80 -19.60
C GLU A 323 33.77 -5.32 -20.37
N THR A 324 33.65 -4.23 -21.13
CA THR A 324 34.79 -3.63 -21.84
C THR A 324 35.82 -3.08 -20.84
N GLY A 325 35.38 -2.28 -19.85
CA GLY A 325 36.25 -1.69 -18.84
C GLY A 325 36.95 -2.74 -17.96
N THR A 326 36.25 -3.81 -17.57
CA THR A 326 36.86 -4.93 -16.81
C THR A 326 37.87 -5.71 -17.64
N ALA A 327 37.66 -5.86 -18.95
CA ALA A 327 38.64 -6.44 -19.85
C ALA A 327 39.88 -5.54 -20.07
N GLU A 328 39.76 -4.22 -19.87
CA GLU A 328 40.89 -3.28 -19.84
C GLU A 328 41.63 -3.30 -18.50
N ILE A 329 40.92 -3.27 -17.37
CA ILE A 329 41.52 -3.38 -16.03
C ILE A 329 42.28 -4.70 -15.89
N ARG A 330 41.73 -5.83 -16.37
CA ARG A 330 42.44 -7.11 -16.39
C ARG A 330 43.75 -7.04 -17.18
N ARG A 331 43.74 -6.45 -18.39
CA ARG A 331 44.97 -6.25 -19.20
C ARG A 331 45.99 -5.35 -18.49
N ALA A 332 45.54 -4.31 -17.80
CA ALA A 332 46.40 -3.44 -17.00
C ALA A 332 46.99 -4.16 -15.77
N ALA A 333 46.21 -5.02 -15.11
CA ALA A 333 46.65 -5.83 -13.99
C ALA A 333 47.66 -6.92 -14.40
N ASP A 334 47.45 -7.58 -15.54
CA ASP A 334 48.40 -8.55 -16.13
C ASP A 334 49.75 -7.87 -16.45
N GLU A 335 49.72 -6.68 -17.06
CA GLU A 335 50.92 -5.90 -17.37
C GLU A 335 51.59 -5.37 -16.09
N LEU A 336 50.83 -4.95 -15.08
CA LEU A 336 51.36 -4.59 -13.76
C LEU A 336 52.08 -5.78 -13.12
N ALA A 337 51.44 -6.96 -13.07
CA ALA A 337 52.05 -8.18 -12.54
C ALA A 337 53.34 -8.56 -13.28
N ARG A 338 53.36 -8.44 -14.61
CA ARG A 338 54.56 -8.69 -15.44
C ARG A 338 55.68 -7.70 -15.12
N ARG A 339 55.37 -6.40 -15.04
CA ARG A 339 56.33 -5.34 -14.69
C ARG A 339 56.84 -5.50 -13.26
N THR A 340 55.99 -5.84 -12.31
CA THR A 340 56.35 -6.08 -10.92
C THR A 340 57.29 -7.29 -10.78
N LYS A 341 57.06 -8.39 -11.51
CA LYS A 341 57.99 -9.53 -11.56
C LYS A 341 59.35 -9.13 -12.13
N GLN A 342 59.38 -8.34 -13.21
CA GLN A 342 60.64 -7.83 -13.77
C GLN A 342 61.36 -6.88 -12.79
N GLN A 343 60.61 -6.05 -12.07
CA GLN A 343 61.13 -5.15 -11.05
C GLN A 343 61.73 -5.92 -9.87
N ALA A 344 61.09 -7.00 -9.41
CA ALA A 344 61.63 -7.85 -8.35
C ALA A 344 63.01 -8.41 -8.72
N VAL A 345 63.17 -8.94 -9.94
CA VAL A 345 64.48 -9.41 -10.45
C VAL A 345 65.51 -8.28 -10.48
N SER A 346 65.14 -7.08 -10.92
CA SER A 346 66.05 -5.92 -10.90
C SER A 346 66.41 -5.47 -9.48
N VAL A 347 65.50 -5.58 -8.51
CA VAL A 347 65.77 -5.28 -7.10
C VAL A 347 66.72 -6.31 -6.50
N GLU A 348 66.50 -7.61 -6.70
CA GLU A 348 67.41 -8.69 -6.27
C GLU A 348 68.83 -8.48 -6.83
N GLN A 349 68.94 -8.20 -8.13
CA GLN A 349 70.23 -7.92 -8.79
C GLN A 349 70.91 -6.66 -8.23
N THR A 350 70.13 -5.62 -7.92
CA THR A 350 70.67 -4.38 -7.34
C THR A 350 71.14 -4.58 -5.90
N VAL A 351 70.39 -5.34 -5.08
CA VAL A 351 70.79 -5.70 -3.71
C VAL A 351 72.08 -6.53 -3.72
N ALA A 352 72.19 -7.52 -4.62
CA ALA A 352 73.41 -8.32 -4.76
C ALA A 352 74.63 -7.45 -5.16
N ALA A 353 74.45 -6.53 -6.11
CA ALA A 353 75.52 -5.60 -6.50
C ALA A 353 75.89 -4.62 -5.36
N VAL A 354 74.92 -4.15 -4.58
CA VAL A 354 75.16 -3.29 -3.39
C VAL A 354 75.92 -4.05 -2.30
N ASP A 355 75.62 -5.34 -2.08
CA ASP A 355 76.35 -6.19 -1.12
C ASP A 355 77.82 -6.41 -1.57
N GLU A 356 78.04 -6.70 -2.85
CA GLU A 356 79.40 -6.82 -3.42
C GLU A 356 80.19 -5.50 -3.31
N ILE A 357 79.57 -4.36 -3.60
CA ILE A 357 80.18 -3.04 -3.42
C ILE A 357 80.46 -2.77 -1.93
N THR A 358 79.53 -3.09 -1.03
CA THR A 358 79.70 -2.93 0.42
C THR A 358 80.92 -3.73 0.91
N LYS A 359 81.04 -4.99 0.48
CA LYS A 359 82.20 -5.83 0.77
C LYS A 359 83.51 -5.24 0.23
N SER A 360 83.51 -4.74 -1.00
CA SER A 360 84.67 -4.10 -1.63
C SER A 360 85.12 -2.82 -0.90
N VAL A 361 84.15 -2.00 -0.46
CA VAL A 361 84.41 -0.80 0.35
C VAL A 361 84.94 -1.15 1.74
N THR A 362 84.41 -2.19 2.39
CA THR A 362 84.95 -2.70 3.66
C THR A 362 86.39 -3.18 3.50
N GLN A 363 86.69 -3.99 2.48
CA GLN A 363 88.06 -4.42 2.16
C GLN A 363 89.00 -3.24 1.85
N THR A 364 88.48 -2.19 1.21
CA THR A 364 89.25 -0.95 0.96
C THR A 364 89.58 -0.21 2.26
N ALA A 365 88.64 -0.15 3.21
CA ALA A 365 88.88 0.45 4.53
C ALA A 365 89.89 -0.36 5.36
N GLU A 366 89.81 -1.69 5.33
CA GLU A 366 90.78 -2.60 5.98
C GLU A 366 92.17 -2.47 5.35
N GLY A 367 92.25 -2.48 4.01
CA GLY A 367 93.51 -2.29 3.27
C GLY A 367 94.14 -0.92 3.52
N ALA A 368 93.34 0.14 3.65
CA ALA A 368 93.83 1.46 4.05
C ALA A 368 94.36 1.46 5.49
N ALA A 369 93.72 0.75 6.42
CA ALA A 369 94.22 0.61 7.79
C ALA A 369 95.57 -0.14 7.85
N GLN A 370 95.71 -1.23 7.09
CA GLN A 370 96.97 -1.99 6.97
C GLN A 370 98.08 -1.15 6.30
N ALA A 371 97.76 -0.44 5.22
CA ALA A 371 98.71 0.44 4.54
C ALA A 371 99.21 1.56 5.46
N ARG A 372 98.34 2.13 6.31
CA ARG A 372 98.71 3.13 7.32
C ARG A 372 99.72 2.60 8.33
N GLU A 373 99.55 1.35 8.78
CA GLU A 373 100.49 0.69 9.70
C GLU A 373 101.86 0.45 9.05
N ALA A 374 101.89 -0.07 7.83
CA ALA A 374 103.13 -0.25 7.07
C ALA A 374 103.87 1.08 6.82
N VAL A 375 103.13 2.14 6.47
CA VAL A 375 103.69 3.49 6.25
C VAL A 375 104.21 4.11 7.55
N ALA A 376 103.56 3.84 8.70
CA ALA A 376 104.06 4.26 10.00
C ALA A 376 105.38 3.55 10.40
N ALA A 377 105.54 2.27 10.07
CA ALA A 377 106.80 1.56 10.26
C ALA A 377 107.92 2.16 9.38
N VAL A 378 107.67 2.40 8.09
CA VAL A 378 108.64 3.05 7.18
C VAL A 378 109.00 4.46 7.65
N ALA A 379 108.07 5.22 8.23
CA ALA A 379 108.36 6.53 8.82
C ALA A 379 109.32 6.43 10.02
N ALA A 380 109.17 5.41 10.87
CA ALA A 380 110.06 5.17 12.00
C ALA A 380 111.48 4.79 11.52
N ASP A 381 111.59 3.88 10.54
CA ASP A 381 112.86 3.46 9.96
C ASP A 381 113.60 4.61 9.26
N ALA A 382 112.87 5.47 8.53
CA ALA A 382 113.43 6.65 7.89
C ALA A 382 113.88 7.70 8.93
N GLY A 383 113.12 7.89 10.01
CA GLY A 383 113.51 8.72 11.16
C GLY A 383 114.80 8.23 11.84
N GLN A 384 114.90 6.92 12.10
CA GLN A 384 116.10 6.30 12.66
C GLN A 384 117.31 6.43 11.70
N SER A 385 117.09 6.20 10.40
CA SER A 385 118.12 6.35 9.36
C SER A 385 118.67 7.78 9.30
N GLN A 386 117.80 8.79 9.43
CA GLN A 386 118.21 10.19 9.46
C GLN A 386 119.05 10.53 10.71
N ALA A 387 118.73 9.94 11.86
CA ALA A 387 119.55 10.07 13.07
C ALA A 387 120.94 9.43 12.92
N ILE A 388 121.02 8.24 12.34
CA ILE A 388 122.30 7.54 12.06
C ILE A 388 123.16 8.35 11.08
N VAL A 389 122.56 8.89 10.01
CA VAL A 389 123.28 9.76 9.07
C VAL A 389 123.79 11.04 9.74
N GLY A 390 123.01 11.66 10.63
CA GLY A 390 123.47 12.79 11.44
C GLY A 390 124.71 12.46 12.29
N GLN A 391 124.73 11.28 12.92
CA GLN A 391 125.91 10.79 13.66
C GLN A 391 127.11 10.54 12.74
N ALA A 392 126.90 9.97 11.55
CA ALA A 392 127.95 9.73 10.57
C ALA A 392 128.59 11.04 10.03
N ILE A 393 127.79 12.08 9.78
CA ILE A 393 128.30 13.41 9.40
C ILE A 393 129.14 14.00 10.54
N ALA A 394 128.67 13.92 11.79
CA ALA A 394 129.42 14.39 12.95
C ALA A 394 130.77 13.67 13.11
N ALA A 395 130.80 12.35 12.89
CA ALA A 395 132.03 11.55 12.91
C ALA A 395 133.01 11.94 11.78
N MET A 396 132.53 12.09 10.55
CA MET A 396 133.36 12.51 9.40
C MET A 396 133.96 13.89 9.61
N ASN A 397 133.19 14.85 10.12
CA ASN A 397 133.69 16.19 10.46
C ASN A 397 134.72 16.15 11.61
N GLY A 398 134.61 15.18 12.52
CA GLY A 398 135.62 14.90 13.54
C GLY A 398 136.93 14.38 12.94
N ILE A 399 136.86 13.47 11.97
CA ILE A 399 138.03 12.95 11.24
C ILE A 399 138.69 14.07 10.41
N GLU A 400 137.92 14.88 9.68
CA GLU A 400 138.46 16.02 8.91
C GLU A 400 139.24 16.99 9.81
N ARG A 401 138.67 17.35 10.97
CA ARG A 401 139.36 18.18 11.97
C ARG A 401 140.63 17.51 12.50
N SER A 402 140.59 16.21 12.79
CA SER A 402 141.77 15.46 13.23
C SER A 402 142.87 15.44 12.16
N SER A 403 142.53 15.25 10.88
CA SER A 403 143.49 15.31 9.77
C SER A 403 144.15 16.69 9.63
N VAL A 404 143.41 17.78 9.89
CA VAL A 404 143.97 19.14 9.92
C VAL A 404 144.98 19.31 11.07
N GLU A 405 144.69 18.82 12.27
CA GLU A 405 145.65 18.87 13.39
C GLU A 405 146.89 17.99 13.14
N VAL A 406 146.73 16.80 12.55
CA VAL A 406 147.86 15.95 12.14
C VAL A 406 148.75 16.68 11.12
N ASN A 407 148.16 17.34 10.12
CA ASN A 407 148.93 18.12 9.14
C ASN A 407 149.74 19.27 9.78
N LYS A 408 149.27 19.89 10.87
CA LYS A 408 150.06 20.87 11.64
C LYS A 408 151.25 20.21 12.35
N ILE A 409 151.03 19.05 12.98
CA ILE A 409 152.11 18.29 13.66
C ILE A 409 153.19 17.89 12.64
N ILE A 410 152.80 17.40 11.46
CA ILE A 410 153.74 17.05 10.39
C ILE A 410 154.52 18.27 9.89
N ALA A 411 153.90 19.44 9.79
CA ALA A 411 154.61 20.68 9.44
C ALA A 411 155.66 21.08 10.49
N VAL A 412 155.38 20.89 11.79
CA VAL A 412 156.36 21.12 12.86
C VAL A 412 157.51 20.09 12.80
N ILE A 413 157.22 18.83 12.44
CA ILE A 413 158.26 17.80 12.28
C ILE A 413 159.19 18.12 11.10
N ASP A 414 158.63 18.59 9.97
CA ASP A 414 159.38 19.06 8.80
C ASP A 414 160.28 20.27 9.16
N GLU A 415 159.76 21.22 9.94
CA GLU A 415 160.55 22.35 10.46
C GLU A 415 161.69 21.89 11.38
N ILE A 416 161.42 20.97 12.32
CA ILE A 416 162.46 20.39 13.21
C ILE A 416 163.52 19.66 12.40
N ALA A 417 163.13 18.91 11.36
CA ALA A 417 164.06 18.23 10.47
C ALA A 417 164.94 19.22 9.70
N PHE A 418 164.36 20.31 9.18
CA PHE A 418 165.10 21.39 8.52
C PHE A 418 166.08 22.09 9.47
N GLN A 419 165.65 22.46 10.68
CA GLN A 419 166.50 23.04 11.72
C GLN A 419 167.65 22.08 12.11
N THR A 420 167.37 20.78 12.25
CA THR A 420 168.38 19.76 12.56
C THR A 420 169.40 19.61 11.43
N ASN A 421 168.97 19.65 10.16
CA ASN A 421 169.87 19.63 9.01
C ASN A 421 170.78 20.88 8.94
N LEU A 422 170.28 22.06 9.33
CA LEU A 422 171.11 23.28 9.44
C LEU A 422 172.08 23.21 10.62
N LEU A 423 171.65 22.73 11.79
CA LEU A 423 172.52 22.51 12.95
C LEU A 423 173.65 21.51 12.63
N ALA A 424 173.31 20.41 11.95
CA ALA A 424 174.28 19.40 11.51
C ALA A 424 175.26 19.96 10.47
N LEU A 425 174.79 20.79 9.53
CA LEU A 425 175.66 21.49 8.58
C LEU A 425 176.66 22.41 9.30
N ASN A 426 176.18 23.24 10.24
CA ASN A 426 177.02 24.14 11.01
C ASN A 426 178.06 23.38 11.86
N ALA A 427 177.64 22.29 12.52
CA ALA A 427 178.53 21.42 13.27
C ALA A 427 179.59 20.74 12.39
N GLY A 428 179.21 20.30 11.18
CA GLY A 428 180.13 19.70 10.21
C GLY A 428 181.17 20.71 9.69
N VAL A 429 180.78 21.96 9.47
CA VAL A 429 181.70 23.04 9.06
C VAL A 429 182.69 23.36 10.17
N GLU A 430 182.25 23.53 11.42
CA GLU A 430 183.15 23.84 12.53
C GLU A 430 184.04 22.63 12.91
N ALA A 431 183.54 21.40 12.77
CA ALA A 431 184.35 20.18 12.90
C ALA A 431 185.42 20.07 11.79
N ALA A 432 185.12 20.43 10.55
CA ALA A 432 186.12 20.48 9.48
C ALA A 432 187.18 21.57 9.75
N ARG A 433 186.78 22.69 10.35
CA ARG A 433 187.66 23.80 10.76
C ARG A 433 188.64 23.40 11.88
N ALA A 434 188.26 22.44 12.73
CA ALA A 434 189.11 21.88 13.79
C ALA A 434 190.18 20.85 13.31
N GLY A 435 190.23 20.54 12.00
CA GLY A 435 191.28 19.71 11.40
C GLY A 435 191.28 18.25 11.89
N GLU A 436 192.46 17.70 12.19
CA GLU A 436 192.65 16.30 12.65
C GLU A 436 191.73 15.93 13.82
N ALA A 437 191.61 16.82 14.82
CA ALA A 437 190.80 16.58 16.02
C ALA A 437 189.29 16.54 15.74
N GLY A 438 188.83 17.15 14.64
CA GLY A 438 187.43 17.23 14.27
C GLY A 438 186.92 16.07 13.40
N ARG A 439 187.79 15.21 12.86
CA ARG A 439 187.42 14.16 11.87
C ARG A 439 186.24 13.28 12.31
N GLY A 440 186.20 12.86 13.57
CA GLY A 440 185.09 12.05 14.11
C GLY A 440 183.76 12.82 14.17
N PHE A 441 183.81 14.09 14.53
CA PHE A 441 182.63 14.96 14.57
C PHE A 441 182.08 15.28 13.17
N VAL A 442 182.93 15.36 12.14
CA VAL A 442 182.47 15.51 10.74
C VAL A 442 181.61 14.32 10.30
N VAL A 443 182.00 13.09 10.65
CA VAL A 443 181.21 11.89 10.32
C VAL A 443 179.87 11.88 11.06
N VAL A 444 179.86 12.19 12.35
CA VAL A 444 178.60 12.27 13.14
C VAL A 444 177.69 13.40 12.61
N ALA A 445 178.25 14.56 12.27
CA ALA A 445 177.50 15.66 11.68
C ALA A 445 176.88 15.28 10.33
N GLN A 446 177.60 14.55 9.48
CA GLN A 446 177.06 14.07 8.21
C GLN A 446 175.96 13.01 8.42
N GLU A 447 176.10 12.09 9.37
CA GLU A 447 175.07 11.09 9.68
C GLU A 447 173.79 11.74 10.24
N VAL A 448 173.92 12.68 11.18
CA VAL A 448 172.78 13.47 11.71
C VAL A 448 172.12 14.27 10.59
N ARG A 449 172.90 14.82 9.65
CA ARG A 449 172.36 15.52 8.48
C ARG A 449 171.57 14.59 7.56
N THR A 450 172.10 13.41 7.24
CA THR A 450 171.38 12.41 6.43
C THR A 450 170.13 11.89 7.14
N LEU A 451 170.16 11.70 8.47
CA LEU A 451 168.98 11.37 9.25
C LEU A 451 167.93 12.49 9.20
N ALA A 452 168.34 13.75 9.34
CA ALA A 452 167.45 14.91 9.24
C ALA A 452 166.81 15.03 7.84
N GLN A 453 167.57 14.79 6.77
CA GLN A 453 167.03 14.74 5.40
C GLN A 453 165.99 13.62 5.23
N ARG A 454 166.26 12.42 5.74
CA ARG A 454 165.30 11.30 5.73
C ARG A 454 164.03 11.60 6.53
N SER A 455 164.15 12.31 7.66
CA SER A 455 163.00 12.74 8.45
C SER A 455 162.14 13.78 7.72
N ALA A 456 162.74 14.72 6.99
CA ALA A 456 162.00 15.69 6.16
C ALA A 456 161.29 15.01 4.98
N GLU A 457 161.96 14.04 4.32
CA GLU A 457 161.37 13.26 3.24
C GLU A 457 160.16 12.43 3.73
N ALA A 458 160.32 11.70 4.84
CA ALA A 458 159.22 10.96 5.47
C ALA A 458 158.07 11.88 5.95
N ALA A 459 158.39 13.06 6.51
CA ALA A 459 157.37 14.04 6.88
C ALA A 459 156.58 14.53 5.66
N LYS A 460 157.25 14.77 4.53
CA LYS A 460 156.61 15.15 3.27
C LYS A 460 155.70 14.05 2.72
N GLU A 461 156.13 12.79 2.74
CA GLU A 461 155.30 11.64 2.32
C GLU A 461 154.04 11.51 3.19
N ILE A 462 154.20 11.59 4.53
CA ILE A 462 153.05 11.54 5.46
C ILE A 462 152.10 12.73 5.22
N LYS A 463 152.62 13.94 4.96
CA LYS A 463 151.83 15.13 4.64
C LYS A 463 150.99 14.94 3.38
N GLU A 464 151.53 14.29 2.35
CA GLU A 464 150.82 13.98 1.11
C GLU A 464 149.71 12.93 1.34
N LEU A 465 150.01 11.87 2.11
CA LEU A 465 149.03 10.86 2.51
C LEU A 465 147.88 11.45 3.33
N ILE A 466 148.17 12.25 4.37
CA ILE A 466 147.14 12.89 5.21
C ILE A 466 146.33 13.92 4.41
N THR A 467 146.94 14.67 3.50
CA THR A 467 146.23 15.58 2.59
C THR A 467 145.28 14.82 1.66
N THR A 468 145.71 13.68 1.13
CA THR A 468 144.88 12.80 0.30
C THR A 468 143.72 12.21 1.10
N SER A 469 143.99 11.71 2.32
CA SER A 469 142.97 11.19 3.24
C SER A 469 141.94 12.25 3.63
N ALA A 470 142.37 13.48 3.93
CA ALA A 470 141.45 14.59 4.20
C ALA A 470 140.53 14.90 3.00
N GLY A 471 141.08 14.84 1.78
CA GLY A 471 140.28 14.95 0.55
C GLY A 471 139.26 13.83 0.38
N GLN A 472 139.61 12.59 0.73
CA GLN A 472 138.68 11.45 0.74
C GLN A 472 137.59 11.60 1.80
N VAL A 473 137.95 11.99 3.03
CA VAL A 473 136.99 12.23 4.13
C VAL A 473 136.00 13.33 3.79
N LYS A 474 136.47 14.44 3.20
CA LYS A 474 135.60 15.54 2.73
C LYS A 474 134.62 15.08 1.65
N ASN A 475 135.08 14.25 0.71
CA ASN A 475 134.20 13.64 -0.30
C ASN A 475 133.18 12.66 0.34
N GLY A 476 133.60 11.86 1.32
CA GLY A 476 132.72 10.99 2.09
C GLY A 476 131.64 11.77 2.86
N SER A 477 132.03 12.82 3.58
CA SER A 477 131.11 13.72 4.30
C SER A 477 130.05 14.31 3.36
N ARG A 478 130.44 14.76 2.16
CA ARG A 478 129.51 15.26 1.13
C ARG A 478 128.52 14.20 0.66
N LEU A 479 128.96 12.96 0.42
CA LEU A 479 128.08 11.87 0.01
C LEU A 479 127.09 11.50 1.11
N VAL A 480 127.55 11.42 2.36
CA VAL A 480 126.71 11.12 3.53
C VAL A 480 125.67 12.25 3.76
N ALA A 481 126.05 13.51 3.59
CA ALA A 481 125.11 14.65 3.65
C ALA A 481 124.02 14.54 2.56
N GLN A 482 124.40 14.23 1.32
CA GLN A 482 123.46 14.01 0.20
C GLN A 482 122.53 12.80 0.45
N THR A 483 123.01 11.76 1.14
CA THR A 483 122.16 10.65 1.62
C THR A 483 121.14 11.15 2.64
N GLY A 484 121.55 12.02 3.59
CA GLY A 484 120.66 12.63 4.57
C GLY A 484 119.54 13.47 3.95
N GLU A 485 119.86 14.33 2.98
CA GLU A 485 118.85 15.08 2.21
C GLU A 485 117.86 14.15 1.49
N THR A 486 118.34 13.01 0.99
CA THR A 486 117.50 12.05 0.28
C THR A 486 116.54 11.32 1.23
N ILE A 487 117.00 10.97 2.43
CA ILE A 487 116.14 10.43 3.50
C ILE A 487 115.11 11.48 3.96
N GLY A 488 115.48 12.77 4.03
CA GLY A 488 114.55 13.86 4.29
C GLY A 488 113.39 13.91 3.30
N ARG A 489 113.67 13.83 1.98
CA ARG A 489 112.62 13.77 0.95
C ARG A 489 111.78 12.49 1.01
N ILE A 490 112.34 11.37 1.49
CA ILE A 490 111.58 10.14 1.75
C ILE A 490 110.60 10.38 2.91
N ASN A 491 111.02 11.01 4.01
CA ASN A 491 110.14 11.36 5.13
C ASN A 491 108.96 12.26 4.70
N GLU A 492 109.21 13.28 3.88
CA GLU A 492 108.14 14.12 3.30
C GLU A 492 107.17 13.30 2.43
N SER A 493 107.69 12.39 1.61
CA SER A 493 106.89 11.52 0.74
C SER A 493 106.03 10.55 1.55
N VAL A 494 106.60 9.96 2.62
CA VAL A 494 105.92 9.05 3.55
C VAL A 494 104.80 9.77 4.32
N ALA A 495 105.03 11.01 4.76
CA ALA A 495 103.99 11.85 5.38
C ALA A 495 102.83 12.14 4.42
N ASN A 496 103.13 12.47 3.16
CA ASN A 496 102.10 12.68 2.12
C ASN A 496 101.29 11.40 1.85
N ILE A 497 101.95 10.24 1.74
CA ILE A 497 101.28 8.94 1.57
C ILE A 497 100.35 8.64 2.76
N SER A 498 100.80 8.89 4.00
CA SER A 498 99.99 8.71 5.20
C SER A 498 98.70 9.56 5.18
N SER A 499 98.80 10.82 4.72
CA SER A 499 97.65 11.73 4.56
C SER A 499 96.65 11.24 3.49
N ILE A 500 97.14 10.71 2.36
CA ILE A 500 96.31 10.11 1.31
C ILE A 500 95.58 8.88 1.86
N ILE A 501 96.26 7.99 2.57
CA ILE A 501 95.67 6.79 3.17
C ILE A 501 94.60 7.15 4.21
N ALA A 502 94.84 8.16 5.05
CA ALA A 502 93.83 8.66 6.00
C ALA A 502 92.57 9.19 5.28
N THR A 503 92.75 9.83 4.12
CA THR A 503 91.63 10.31 3.27
C THR A 503 90.86 9.15 2.63
N ILE A 504 91.55 8.11 2.15
CA ILE A 504 90.93 6.88 1.62
C ILE A 504 90.11 6.19 2.72
N ALA A 505 90.67 5.99 3.91
CA ALA A 505 89.98 5.34 5.02
C ALA A 505 88.71 6.09 5.44
N ARG A 506 88.76 7.43 5.49
CA ARG A 506 87.58 8.27 5.76
C ARG A 506 86.52 8.14 4.66
N SER A 507 86.92 8.25 3.40
CA SER A 507 86.00 8.15 2.26
C SER A 507 85.34 6.77 2.17
N ALA A 508 86.06 5.68 2.46
CA ALA A 508 85.50 4.34 2.55
C ALA A 508 84.47 4.21 3.70
N GLY A 509 84.72 4.84 4.86
CA GLY A 509 83.74 4.88 5.96
C GLY A 509 82.46 5.67 5.63
N GLU A 510 82.60 6.79 4.94
CA GLU A 510 81.48 7.58 4.41
C GLU A 510 80.68 6.77 3.37
N GLN A 511 81.35 6.10 2.44
CA GLN A 511 80.73 5.22 1.44
C GLN A 511 80.00 4.03 2.08
N ALA A 512 80.60 3.34 3.06
CA ALA A 512 79.95 2.23 3.77
C ALA A 512 78.66 2.69 4.49
N THR A 513 78.66 3.90 5.04
CA THR A 513 77.47 4.50 5.65
C THR A 513 76.39 4.81 4.60
N GLY A 514 76.77 5.37 3.45
CA GLY A 514 75.85 5.61 2.34
C GLY A 514 75.24 4.32 1.76
N LEU A 515 76.05 3.28 1.58
CA LEU A 515 75.60 1.97 1.10
C LEU A 515 74.61 1.30 2.06
N LYS A 516 74.80 1.45 3.37
CA LYS A 516 73.82 1.00 4.38
C LYS A 516 72.47 1.71 4.21
N GLY A 517 72.47 3.00 3.89
CA GLY A 517 71.25 3.76 3.55
C GLY A 517 70.59 3.26 2.27
N ILE A 518 71.36 3.01 1.21
CA ILE A 518 70.87 2.44 -0.06
C ILE A 518 70.25 1.05 0.17
N ASN A 519 70.88 0.19 0.96
CA ASN A 519 70.34 -1.14 1.28
C ASN A 519 68.99 -1.05 2.02
N GLY A 520 68.85 -0.10 2.96
CA GLY A 520 67.57 0.21 3.60
C GLY A 520 66.49 0.67 2.61
N ALA A 521 66.85 1.55 1.66
CA ALA A 521 65.94 1.99 0.60
C ALA A 521 65.52 0.85 -0.34
N MET A 522 66.41 -0.09 -0.64
CA MET A 522 66.09 -1.27 -1.45
C MET A 522 65.08 -2.20 -0.75
N GLY A 523 65.16 -2.37 0.57
CA GLY A 523 64.14 -3.10 1.35
C GLY A 523 62.74 -2.46 1.28
N SER A 524 62.67 -1.12 1.23
CA SER A 524 61.41 -0.40 0.99
C SER A 524 60.88 -0.61 -0.44
N ILE A 525 61.76 -0.65 -1.44
CA ILE A 525 61.38 -0.91 -2.84
C ILE A 525 60.90 -2.36 -3.00
N ASP A 526 61.54 -3.34 -2.37
CA ASP A 526 61.08 -4.73 -2.35
C ASP A 526 59.67 -4.83 -1.71
N THR A 527 59.47 -4.23 -0.54
CA THR A 527 58.15 -4.17 0.12
C THR A 527 57.08 -3.55 -0.78
N ALA A 528 57.39 -2.47 -1.50
CA ALA A 528 56.48 -1.86 -2.46
C ALA A 528 56.22 -2.75 -3.68
N THR A 529 57.24 -3.49 -4.13
CA THR A 529 57.15 -4.45 -5.25
C THR A 529 56.23 -5.61 -4.88
N GLN A 530 56.36 -6.17 -3.67
CA GLN A 530 55.46 -7.21 -3.15
C GLN A 530 54.01 -6.72 -3.02
N ARG A 531 53.80 -5.48 -2.52
CA ARG A 531 52.46 -4.86 -2.49
C ARG A 531 51.86 -4.69 -3.89
N ASN A 532 52.65 -4.27 -4.87
CA ASN A 532 52.19 -4.15 -6.25
C ASN A 532 51.77 -5.51 -6.85
N ALA A 533 52.46 -6.60 -6.49
CA ALA A 533 52.09 -7.94 -6.93
C ALA A 533 50.72 -8.36 -6.33
N ALA A 534 50.55 -8.17 -5.02
CA ALA A 534 49.28 -8.45 -4.35
C ALA A 534 48.12 -7.58 -4.89
N MET A 535 48.35 -6.30 -5.17
CA MET A 535 47.35 -5.42 -5.80
C MET A 535 47.01 -5.86 -7.23
N ALA A 536 47.97 -6.31 -8.02
CA ALA A 536 47.70 -6.85 -9.36
C ALA A 536 46.83 -8.10 -9.31
N GLU A 537 47.11 -9.03 -8.39
CA GLU A 537 46.25 -10.21 -8.15
C GLU A 537 44.84 -9.83 -7.69
N GLN A 538 44.71 -8.85 -6.79
CA GLN A 538 43.42 -8.31 -6.34
C GLN A 538 42.63 -7.66 -7.49
N PHE A 539 43.26 -6.85 -8.35
CA PHE A 539 42.59 -6.25 -9.50
C PHE A 539 42.18 -7.29 -10.55
N THR A 540 42.98 -8.33 -10.76
CA THR A 540 42.61 -9.45 -11.64
C THR A 540 41.38 -10.20 -11.09
N ALA A 541 41.38 -10.52 -9.79
CA ALA A 541 40.24 -11.18 -9.14
C ALA A 541 38.97 -10.32 -9.17
N ALA A 542 39.08 -9.03 -8.84
CA ALA A 542 37.97 -8.09 -8.89
C ALA A 542 37.41 -7.92 -10.31
N SER A 543 38.28 -7.84 -11.32
CA SER A 543 37.86 -7.77 -12.74
C SER A 543 37.13 -9.04 -13.19
N HIS A 544 37.55 -10.21 -12.71
CA HIS A 544 36.84 -11.47 -12.98
C HIS A 544 35.45 -11.51 -12.33
N ALA A 545 35.34 -11.11 -11.06
CA ALA A 545 34.05 -11.05 -10.37
C ALA A 545 33.09 -10.06 -11.05
N LEU A 546 33.57 -8.87 -11.42
CA LEU A 546 32.75 -7.84 -12.05
C LEU A 546 32.34 -8.21 -13.49
N ALA A 547 33.18 -8.96 -14.22
CA ALA A 547 32.82 -9.53 -15.52
C ALA A 547 31.77 -10.65 -15.39
N GLN A 548 31.85 -11.51 -14.36
CA GLN A 548 30.81 -12.50 -14.06
C GLN A 548 29.47 -11.83 -13.71
N GLU A 549 29.49 -10.77 -12.91
CA GLU A 549 28.28 -10.02 -12.54
C GLU A 549 27.64 -9.34 -13.77
N SER A 550 28.44 -8.76 -14.66
CA SER A 550 27.94 -8.19 -15.92
C SER A 550 27.33 -9.26 -16.83
N GLN A 551 27.94 -10.45 -16.93
CA GLN A 551 27.37 -11.57 -17.69
C GLN A 551 26.09 -12.12 -17.06
N ALA A 552 25.99 -12.17 -15.72
CA ALA A 552 24.77 -12.55 -15.02
C ALA A 552 23.64 -11.52 -15.26
N LEU A 553 23.95 -10.23 -15.19
CA LEU A 553 23.02 -9.15 -15.51
C LEU A 553 22.54 -9.22 -16.97
N ALA A 554 23.45 -9.43 -17.92
CA ALA A 554 23.11 -9.62 -19.33
C ALA A 554 22.20 -10.86 -19.54
N ALA A 555 22.47 -11.97 -18.84
CA ALA A 555 21.64 -13.18 -18.91
C ALA A 555 20.24 -12.99 -18.28
N LEU A 556 20.11 -12.17 -17.24
CA LEU A 556 18.80 -11.77 -16.68
C LEU A 556 18.02 -10.89 -17.67
N ILE A 557 18.67 -9.92 -18.30
CA ILE A 557 18.01 -9.03 -19.27
C ILE A 557 17.65 -9.76 -20.57
N ALA A 558 18.46 -10.73 -21.00
CA ALA A 558 18.18 -11.56 -22.17
C ALA A 558 16.89 -12.41 -22.07
N GLN A 559 16.30 -12.53 -20.88
CA GLN A 559 14.96 -13.11 -20.70
C GLN A 559 13.87 -12.19 -21.25
N PHE A 560 14.12 -10.88 -21.32
CA PHE A 560 13.22 -9.90 -21.89
C PHE A 560 13.50 -9.68 -23.38
N ARG A 561 12.51 -9.93 -24.24
CA ARG A 561 12.61 -9.54 -25.65
C ARG A 561 12.36 -8.04 -25.79
N THR A 562 13.42 -7.31 -26.05
CA THR A 562 13.38 -5.96 -26.60
C THR A 562 13.40 -6.04 -28.13
N GLU A 563 12.93 -5.00 -28.84
CA GLU A 563 13.21 -4.91 -30.26
C GLU A 563 14.72 -4.74 -30.44
N ALA A 564 15.35 -5.76 -31.03
CA ALA A 564 16.68 -5.62 -31.59
C ALA A 564 16.57 -4.66 -32.78
N GLU A 565 16.74 -3.37 -32.50
CA GLU A 565 17.02 -2.37 -33.52
C GLU A 565 18.19 -2.92 -34.36
N PRO A 566 18.03 -3.07 -35.68
CA PRO A 566 19.07 -3.65 -36.51
C PRO A 566 20.27 -2.70 -36.45
N VAL A 567 21.26 -3.05 -35.62
CA VAL A 567 22.54 -2.37 -35.54
C VAL A 567 23.00 -2.20 -36.98
N PRO A 568 23.09 -0.96 -37.51
CA PRO A 568 23.52 -0.76 -38.87
C PRO A 568 24.85 -1.45 -38.98
N GLU A 569 25.00 -2.40 -39.92
CA GLU A 569 26.24 -3.12 -40.11
C GLU A 569 27.36 -2.08 -40.11
N ARG A 570 28.17 -2.07 -39.04
CA ARG A 570 29.40 -1.28 -39.02
C ARG A 570 30.23 -1.91 -40.11
N ARG A 571 30.10 -1.36 -41.33
CA ARG A 571 30.90 -1.72 -42.48
C ARG A 571 32.31 -1.81 -41.96
N SER A 572 32.86 -3.02 -42.00
CA SER A 572 34.24 -3.26 -41.65
C SER A 572 35.07 -2.59 -42.74
N GLY A 573 35.26 -1.28 -42.56
CA GLY A 573 36.12 -0.44 -43.35
C GLY A 573 37.53 -0.90 -43.09
N ASN A 574 37.96 -1.89 -43.86
CA ASN A 574 39.29 -2.47 -43.86
C ASN A 574 40.29 -1.47 -44.48
N ASP A 575 40.43 -0.30 -43.85
CA ASP A 575 41.26 0.82 -44.30
C ASP A 575 42.28 1.27 -43.22
N ASP A 576 42.34 0.57 -42.08
CA ASP A 576 43.23 0.89 -40.96
C ASP A 576 44.54 0.08 -40.97
N ARG A 577 45.02 -0.30 -42.17
CA ARG A 577 46.30 -1.03 -42.37
C ARG A 577 47.26 -0.33 -43.33
N ARG A 578 47.20 0.99 -43.47
CA ARG A 578 48.12 1.77 -44.32
C ARG A 578 48.77 3.03 -43.72
N VAL A 579 48.49 3.39 -42.47
CA VAL A 579 49.06 4.62 -41.86
C VAL A 579 50.29 4.36 -40.97
N THR A 580 50.46 3.17 -40.39
CA THR A 580 51.48 2.92 -39.35
C THR A 580 52.86 2.43 -39.82
N GLU A 581 53.10 2.31 -41.13
CA GLU A 581 54.40 1.82 -41.66
C GLU A 581 55.24 2.91 -42.37
N ALA A 582 54.65 4.05 -42.73
CA ALA A 582 55.36 5.14 -43.41
C ALA A 582 56.07 6.13 -42.45
N GLU A 583 55.59 6.28 -41.21
CA GLU A 583 56.12 7.31 -40.28
C GLU A 583 57.34 6.86 -39.46
N ASN A 584 57.48 5.56 -39.17
CA ASN A 584 58.64 5.04 -38.42
C ASN A 584 59.93 4.92 -39.26
N ALA A 585 59.84 4.86 -40.58
CA ALA A 585 61.02 4.77 -41.45
C ALA A 585 61.87 6.06 -41.50
N ASN A 586 61.28 7.23 -41.20
CA ASN A 586 61.95 8.53 -41.35
C ASN A 586 62.56 9.08 -40.05
N ARG A 587 62.40 8.39 -38.91
CA ARG A 587 62.96 8.81 -37.61
C ARG A 587 64.37 8.27 -37.32
N ALA A 588 64.87 7.33 -38.13
CA ALA A 588 66.17 6.68 -37.96
C ALA A 588 67.37 7.43 -38.60
N ARG A 589 67.16 8.62 -39.19
CA ARG A 589 68.23 9.44 -39.80
C ARG A 589 68.20 10.90 -39.35
N ARG A 590 68.54 11.15 -38.07
CA ARG A 590 69.04 12.45 -37.57
C ARG A 590 69.67 12.29 -36.18
N MET A 591 70.99 12.09 -36.14
CA MET A 591 71.77 12.34 -34.92
C MET A 591 72.03 13.85 -34.78
N PRO A 592 71.71 14.49 -33.65
CA PRO A 592 72.31 15.75 -33.27
C PRO A 592 73.71 15.49 -32.72
N ARG A 593 74.71 16.29 -33.12
CA ARG A 593 76.02 16.31 -32.45
C ARG A 593 75.84 16.89 -31.04
N ALA A 594 76.47 16.27 -30.04
CA ALA A 594 76.48 16.80 -28.69
C ALA A 594 77.16 18.17 -28.64
N ALA A 595 76.49 19.12 -27.99
CA ALA A 595 77.07 20.35 -27.47
C ALA A 595 76.72 20.43 -25.99
N LEU A 596 77.74 20.60 -25.14
CA LEU A 596 77.59 20.75 -23.69
C LEU A 596 77.00 22.13 -23.36
N PRO A 597 76.02 22.22 -22.45
CA PRO A 597 75.78 23.42 -21.67
C PRO A 597 76.42 23.30 -20.28
N THR A 598 77.16 24.35 -19.91
CA THR A 598 77.83 24.52 -18.61
C THR A 598 76.82 24.76 -17.48
N SER A 599 77.12 24.22 -16.29
CA SER A 599 76.65 24.64 -14.96
C SER A 599 75.37 25.49 -14.84
N VAL A 600 74.31 24.89 -14.29
CA VAL A 600 73.34 25.62 -13.45
C VAL A 600 73.24 24.87 -12.13
N ALA A 601 73.60 25.52 -11.03
CA ALA A 601 73.41 24.97 -9.70
C ALA A 601 71.93 25.13 -9.31
N LEU A 602 71.25 24.03 -9.01
CA LEU A 602 70.02 24.08 -8.24
C LEU A 602 70.39 24.11 -6.76
N ALA A 603 70.07 25.23 -6.10
CA ALA A 603 69.94 25.23 -4.65
C ALA A 603 68.68 24.43 -4.30
N ILE A 604 68.82 23.43 -3.43
CA ILE A 604 67.70 22.81 -2.73
C ILE A 604 67.56 23.60 -1.44
N ASP A 605 66.42 24.27 -1.27
CA ASP A 605 66.01 24.82 0.02
C ASP A 605 65.29 23.71 0.79
N ASP A 606 65.63 23.56 2.07
CA ASP A 606 65.19 22.48 2.93
C ASP A 606 63.99 22.98 3.74
N ASP A 607 62.76 22.75 3.26
CA ASP A 607 61.52 23.01 4.02
C ASP A 607 60.72 21.71 4.16
N ALA A 608 61.16 20.90 5.12
CA ALA A 608 60.45 19.74 5.60
C ALA A 608 59.42 20.14 6.67
N ASP A 609 58.23 20.59 6.25
CA ASP A 609 56.98 20.47 7.04
C ASP A 609 55.73 20.93 6.23
N ALA A 610 55.19 20.05 5.40
CA ALA A 610 53.80 20.13 4.88
C ALA A 610 53.33 18.75 4.38
N TRP A 611 52.01 18.53 4.39
CA TRP A 611 51.31 17.28 3.97
C TRP A 611 51.25 16.14 4.99
N GLN A 612 50.82 16.46 6.22
CA GLN A 612 49.74 15.66 6.82
C GLN A 612 48.39 16.24 6.40
N GLU A 613 47.37 15.38 6.28
CA GLU A 613 45.98 15.69 5.88
C GLU A 613 45.78 16.29 4.47
N PHE A 614 45.66 15.43 3.44
CA PHE A 614 44.37 15.09 2.81
C PHE A 614 44.47 13.86 1.88
#